data_AF-A0A0D7AR09-F1
#
_entry.id   AF-A0A0D7AR09-F1
#
_cell.length_a   1.000
_cell.length_b   1.000
_cell.length_c   1.000
_cell.angle_alpha   90.00
_cell.angle_beta   90.00
_cell.angle_gamma   90.00
#
_symmetry.space_group_name_H-M   'P 1'
#
loop_
_entity.id
_entity.type
_entity.pdbx_description
1 polymer ?
#
loop_
_entity_poly.entity_id
_entity_poly.type
_entity_poly.pdbx_seq_one_letter_code
_entity_poly.pdbx_strand_id
1 'polypeptide(L)' 'HSGGIQLCQYRAPKVIFGMKWDKKMDIHNLGSMIWDMYMGDYMFEVRGGPENSSANIYHFAHVVALFGALPVDFL' A
#
# COMPACT_ATOMS: atom_id res chain seq x y z
N HIS A 1 -12.76 -9.75 5.70
CA HIS A 1 -12.85 -8.80 6.83
C HIS A 1 -12.89 -7.37 6.29
N SER A 2 -13.26 -6.38 7.11
CA SER A 2 -13.26 -4.95 6.78
C SER A 2 -12.79 -4.15 8.00
N GLY A 3 -12.12 -3.01 7.79
CA GLY A 3 -11.54 -2.19 8.86
C GLY A 3 -10.04 -1.94 8.67
N GLY A 4 -9.50 -1.03 9.48
CA GLY A 4 -8.08 -0.64 9.43
C GLY A 4 -7.15 -1.72 9.96
N ILE A 5 -6.28 -2.22 9.09
CA ILE A 5 -5.18 -3.11 9.44
C ILE A 5 -3.90 -2.58 8.78
N GLN A 6 -2.77 -3.24 9.08
CA GLN A 6 -1.44 -2.92 8.57
C GLN A 6 -0.90 -1.55 9.01
N LEU A 7 0.42 -1.49 9.23
CA LEU A 7 1.13 -0.22 9.32
C LEU A 7 1.08 0.49 7.96
N CYS A 8 1.18 1.82 7.98
CA CYS A 8 0.98 2.64 6.78
C CYS A 8 1.88 2.21 5.61
N GLN A 9 3.17 1.92 5.82
CA GLN A 9 4.08 1.53 4.74
C GLN A 9 3.80 0.15 4.11
N TYR A 10 3.10 -0.73 4.83
CA TYR A 10 2.76 -2.07 4.34
C TYR A 10 1.29 -2.20 3.95
N ARG A 11 0.55 -1.08 3.91
CA ARG A 11 -0.89 -1.14 3.70
C ARG A 11 -1.19 -1.52 2.26
N ALA A 12 -1.90 -2.63 2.10
CA ALA A 12 -2.31 -3.11 0.80
C ALA A 12 -3.41 -2.22 0.19
N PRO A 13 -3.53 -2.14 -1.15
CA PRO A 13 -4.47 -1.22 -1.81
C PRO A 13 -5.92 -1.40 -1.37
N LYS A 14 -6.37 -2.65 -1.23
CA LYS A 14 -7.74 -2.95 -0.76
C LYS A 14 -8.01 -2.39 0.64
N VAL A 15 -7.00 -2.34 1.50
CA VAL A 15 -7.11 -1.77 2.85
C VAL A 15 -7.11 -0.24 2.82
N ILE A 16 -6.37 0.39 1.90
CA ILE A 16 -6.42 1.84 1.67
C ILE A 16 -7.84 2.28 1.28
N PHE A 17 -8.50 1.53 0.40
CA PHE A 17 -9.88 1.79 -0.06
C PHE A 17 -10.97 1.30 0.90
N GLY A 18 -10.62 0.69 2.04
CA GLY A 18 -11.59 0.14 2.97
C GLY A 18 -12.42 -1.03 2.39
N MET A 19 -11.94 -1.65 1.32
CA MET A 19 -12.59 -2.80 0.68
C MET A 19 -12.50 -4.05 1.56
N LYS A 20 -13.36 -5.04 1.26
CA LYS A 20 -13.24 -6.35 1.89
C LYS A 20 -11.89 -6.97 1.53
N TRP A 21 -11.16 -7.38 2.56
CA TRP A 21 -9.86 -8.01 2.44
C TRP A 21 -9.88 -9.44 3.00
N ASP A 22 -8.94 -10.25 2.55
CA ASP A 22 -8.70 -11.63 2.99
C ASP A 22 -7.24 -11.80 3.40
N LYS A 23 -6.86 -13.03 3.75
CA LYS A 23 -5.49 -13.42 4.12
C LYS A 23 -4.43 -13.14 3.03
N LYS A 24 -4.82 -12.82 1.79
CA LYS A 24 -3.84 -12.50 0.74
C LYS A 24 -3.17 -11.14 0.97
N MET A 25 -3.73 -10.29 1.82
CA MET A 25 -3.07 -9.03 2.19
C MET A 25 -1.72 -9.27 2.89
N ASP A 26 -1.53 -10.42 3.54
CA ASP A 26 -0.26 -10.78 4.17
C ASP A 26 0.85 -11.04 3.13
N ILE A 27 0.50 -11.48 1.91
CA ILE A 27 1.47 -11.65 0.81
C ILE A 27 2.01 -10.29 0.35
N HIS A 28 1.17 -9.25 0.35
CA HIS A 28 1.61 -7.89 0.05
C HIS A 28 2.61 -7.41 1.11
N ASN A 29 2.31 -7.60 2.41
CA ASN A 29 3.23 -7.25 3.49
C ASN A 29 4.57 -7.98 3.36
N LEU A 30 4.51 -9.29 3.12
CA LEU A 30 5.70 -10.11 2.96
C LEU A 30 6.56 -9.63 1.78
N GLY A 31 5.94 -9.28 0.66
CA GLY A 31 6.63 -8.74 -0.51
C GLY A 31 7.36 -7.43 -0.19
N SER A 32 6.68 -6.48 0.47
CA SER A 32 7.31 -5.23 0.91
C SER A 32 8.44 -5.47 1.89
N MET A 33 8.27 -6.35 2.89
CA MET A 33 9.34 -6.66 3.85
C MET A 33 10.57 -7.27 3.18
N ILE A 34 10.40 -8.18 2.22
CA ILE A 34 11.51 -8.77 1.47
C ILE A 34 12.26 -7.69 0.67
N TRP A 35 11.52 -6.78 0.03
CA TRP A 35 12.11 -5.65 -0.68
C TRP A 35 12.93 -4.75 0.27
N ASP A 36 12.35 -4.38 1.41
CA ASP A 36 12.99 -3.50 2.39
C ASP A 36 14.30 -4.11 2.91
N MET A 37 14.29 -5.41 3.20
CA MET A 37 15.49 -6.13 3.62
C MET A 37 16.56 -6.19 2.53
N TYR A 38 16.15 -6.28 1.26
CA TYR A 38 17.07 -6.40 0.14
C TYR A 38 17.68 -5.05 -0.27
N MET A 39 16.86 -3.99 -0.30
CA MET A 39 17.27 -2.65 -0.74
C MET A 39 17.82 -1.80 0.40
N GLY A 40 17.51 -2.15 1.66
CA GLY A 40 17.92 -1.40 2.84
C GLY A 40 17.11 -0.11 3.08
N ASP A 41 15.98 0.05 2.39
CA ASP A 41 15.08 1.20 2.51
C ASP A 41 13.62 0.77 2.23
N TYR A 42 12.64 1.58 2.64
CA TYR A 42 11.23 1.27 2.47
C TYR A 42 10.81 1.24 1.00
N MET A 43 10.13 0.16 0.59
CA MET A 43 9.49 0.03 -0.72
C MET A 43 8.50 1.15 -1.00
N PHE A 44 7.78 1.58 0.05
CA PHE A 44 6.81 2.66 -0.01
C PHE A 44 7.05 3.64 1.12
N GLU A 45 7.63 4.79 0.79
CA GLU A 45 7.70 5.93 1.70
C GLU A 45 6.34 6.62 1.74
N VAL A 46 5.71 6.60 2.92
CA VAL A 46 4.35 7.13 3.16
C VAL A 46 4.38 8.59 3.63
N ARG A 47 5.58 9.11 3.92
CA ARG A 47 5.81 10.48 4.37
C ARG A 47 6.41 11.32 3.26
N GLY A 48 6.25 12.64 3.35
CA GLY A 48 6.85 13.58 2.39
C GLY A 48 6.06 13.79 1.10
N GLY A 49 4.79 13.35 1.04
CA GLY A 49 3.91 13.71 -0.05
C GLY A 49 3.64 15.23 -0.13
N PRO A 50 3.14 15.73 -1.27
CA PRO A 50 2.82 17.15 -1.45
C PRO A 50 1.99 17.67 -0.29
N GLU A 51 2.25 18.92 0.10
CA GLU A 51 1.52 19.59 1.18
C GLU A 51 0.01 19.41 0.96
N ASN A 52 -0.69 18.90 1.99
CA ASN A 52 -2.13 18.63 2.01
C ASN A 52 -2.62 17.32 1.34
N SER A 53 -1.75 16.46 0.82
CA SER A 53 -2.17 15.11 0.38
C SER A 53 -2.41 14.18 1.56
N SER A 54 -3.51 13.40 1.54
CA SER A 54 -3.71 12.37 2.57
C SER A 54 -2.63 11.30 2.42
N ALA A 55 -2.05 10.83 3.53
CA ALA A 55 -0.99 9.80 3.51
C ALA A 55 -1.43 8.55 2.74
N ASN A 56 -2.72 8.21 2.78
CA ASN A 56 -3.31 7.10 2.03
C ASN A 56 -3.32 7.36 0.50
N ILE A 57 -3.66 8.58 0.06
CA ILE A 57 -3.65 8.95 -1.37
C ILE A 57 -2.21 8.95 -1.90
N TYR A 58 -1.27 9.48 -1.13
CA TYR A 58 0.14 9.50 -1.51
C TYR A 58 0.73 8.09 -1.60
N HIS A 59 0.49 7.25 -0.58
CA HIS A 59 0.86 5.83 -0.59
C HIS A 59 0.28 5.11 -1.81
N PHE A 60 -1.00 5.36 -2.09
CA PHE A 60 -1.68 4.76 -3.23
C PHE A 60 -1.05 5.17 -4.57
N ALA A 61 -0.66 6.44 -4.72
CA ALA A 61 0.04 6.91 -5.92
C ALA A 61 1.36 6.15 -6.15
N HIS A 62 2.14 5.87 -5.10
CA HIS A 62 3.35 5.05 -5.21
C HIS A 62 3.06 3.62 -5.66
N VAL A 63 2.02 2.99 -5.11
CA VAL A 63 1.60 1.65 -5.54
C VAL A 63 1.26 1.64 -7.03
N VAL A 64 0.49 2.62 -7.51
CA VAL A 64 0.11 2.71 -8.93
C VAL A 64 1.32 3.02 -9.82
N ALA A 65 2.23 3.89 -9.37
CA ALA A 65 3.44 4.19 -10.12
C ALA A 65 4.32 2.95 -10.34
N LEU A 66 4.35 2.03 -9.35
CA LEU A 66 5.17 0.82 -9.42
C LEU A 66 4.48 -0.34 -10.16
N PHE A 67 3.20 -0.60 -9.87
CA PHE A 67 2.48 -1.76 -10.40
C PHE A 67 1.61 -1.44 -11.63
N GLY A 68 1.47 -0.17 -11.99
CA GLY A 68 0.60 0.29 -13.06
C GLY A 68 -0.85 0.46 -12.61
N ALA A 69 -1.76 0.54 -13.60
CA ALA A 69 -3.17 0.77 -13.36
C ALA A 69 -3.79 -0.35 -12.51
N LEU A 70 -4.63 0.03 -11.56
CA LEU A 70 -5.37 -0.94 -10.77
C LEU A 70 -6.34 -1.75 -11.63
N PRO A 71 -6.62 -3.01 -11.24
CA PRO A 71 -7.72 -3.78 -11.80
C PRO A 71 -9.06 -3.06 -11.69
N VAL A 72 -9.99 -3.36 -12.61
CA VAL A 72 -11.34 -2.76 -12.66
C VAL A 72 -12.12 -2.97 -11.36
N ASP A 73 -11.84 -4.04 -10.62
CA ASP A 73 -12.45 -4.34 -9.32
C ASP A 73 -12.21 -3.26 -8.24
N PHE A 74 -11.35 -2.28 -8.50
CA PHE A 74 -11.05 -1.15 -7.60
C PHE A 74 -11.80 0.16 -7.95
N LEU A 75 -12.56 0.18 -9.06
CA LEU A 75 -13.41 1.29 -9.49
C LEU A 75 -14.86 1.09 -9.01
#